data_AF-A0A357LA34-F1
#
_entry.id   AF-A0A357LA34-F1
#
_cell.length_a   1.000
_cell.length_b   1.000
_cell.length_c   1.000
_cell.angle_alpha   90.00
_cell.angle_beta   90.00
_cell.angle_gamma   90.00
#
_symmetry.space_group_name_H-M   'P 1'
#
loop_
_entity.id
_entity.type
_entity.pdbx_description
1 polymer ?
#
loop_
_entity_poly.entity_id
_entity_poly.type
_entity_poly.pdbx_seq_one_letter_code
_entity_poly.pdbx_strand_id
1 'polypeptide(L)'
;MISRRRVLYAGAGLSLGAGLLPAWAKSGGAGNRGIFKLAADEFDLTVGHAAVTIGGRSGHAIAVNGTLPGPLLRMREGETVTLRVRNTIDEDTSIHWHGLLLPFTMDGVPGVSFPGIKPGETFEYRFPVRQSGTYWYHSHSGFQEPMGLLGPLVIDPAGADPVAADREHLLVLSDWSFEHPHKVFARLKKSSEVYNFQRRTIADFVQDARKDGLNATIADRGAWGRMRMSATDIADVTGAAFSYLINGHATADNWTALFNAGERVRLRIINAAAMTIFNFRIPGLPMTVVAADGQYVRPVETDEIQIGAAETYDVVVRPEKAQVYALVAESIDRSGQAVATLAPEAGLVAIAPPLRARPILTHRDMGMDHGAADHGSMDHGAMTAAPQRHDHKQGVGVDMVATAPTNRLDEPGLGLESAPHRALRYSQLRSLSPNPDARAPEREIEIHLTGNMERYMWSFDGVKFSHVDKPILFQEGERVRVTLVNDTMMTHPIHLHGMFFELVVDDSDHKPRKNTVNVKPGEKLSFDMTADAVGDWAFHCHLLFHMHAGMMQVFSVLPRAPDAIRDAVRPAPQSHEGHH
;
A
#
# COMPACT_ATOMS: atom_id res chain seq x y z
N MET A 1 30.44 -34.53 -17.40
CA MET A 1 29.17 -35.19 -17.77
C MET A 1 28.06 -34.19 -17.53
N ILE A 2 27.48 -33.66 -18.61
CA ILE A 2 26.51 -32.56 -18.59
C ILE A 2 25.11 -33.19 -18.61
N SER A 3 24.34 -32.98 -17.55
CA SER A 3 22.97 -33.49 -17.40
C SER A 3 22.03 -32.80 -18.39
N ARG A 4 21.32 -33.62 -19.18
CA ARG A 4 20.32 -33.25 -20.19
C ARG A 4 19.03 -32.76 -19.54
N ARG A 5 18.99 -31.53 -19.02
CA ARG A 5 17.73 -30.87 -18.62
C ARG A 5 17.73 -29.34 -18.67
N ARG A 6 18.62 -28.71 -19.45
CA ARG A 6 18.43 -27.31 -19.86
C ARG A 6 17.53 -27.26 -21.10
N VAL A 7 16.22 -27.29 -20.88
CA VAL A 7 15.29 -26.77 -21.89
C VAL A 7 15.38 -25.25 -21.81
N LEU A 8 15.91 -24.67 -22.88
CA LEU A 8 15.87 -23.24 -23.17
C LEU A 8 14.42 -22.76 -23.15
N TYR A 9 14.00 -22.08 -22.08
CA TYR A 9 13.01 -21.00 -22.15
C TYR A 9 13.73 -19.66 -22.01
N ALA A 10 14.79 -19.47 -22.79
CA ALA A 10 15.32 -18.16 -23.06
C ALA A 10 14.35 -17.44 -24.01
N GLY A 11 13.46 -16.61 -23.45
CA GLY A 11 13.08 -15.30 -24.01
C GLY A 11 12.70 -15.18 -25.50
N ALA A 12 12.11 -16.19 -26.14
CA ALA A 12 11.65 -16.10 -27.53
C ALA A 12 10.15 -16.43 -27.72
N GLY A 13 9.39 -16.67 -26.66
CA GLY A 13 7.98 -17.06 -26.73
C GLY A 13 7.02 -15.99 -26.22
N LEU A 14 6.89 -14.88 -26.98
CA LEU A 14 5.78 -13.88 -27.04
C LEU A 14 6.21 -12.41 -27.20
N SER A 15 7.49 -12.10 -27.31
CA SER A 15 7.96 -10.76 -27.73
C SER A 15 7.86 -10.51 -29.24
N LEU A 16 7.46 -11.50 -30.04
CA LEU A 16 7.22 -11.36 -31.48
C LEU A 16 5.90 -10.65 -31.83
N GLY A 17 4.99 -10.41 -30.87
CA GLY A 17 3.68 -9.80 -31.14
C GLY A 17 3.68 -8.26 -31.20
N ALA A 18 4.41 -7.59 -30.29
CA ALA A 18 4.36 -6.12 -30.20
C ALA A 18 4.95 -5.41 -31.44
N GLY A 19 5.86 -6.07 -32.16
CA GLY A 19 6.38 -5.60 -33.45
C GLY A 19 5.41 -5.76 -34.63
N LEU A 20 4.47 -6.71 -34.53
CA LEU A 20 3.52 -7.08 -35.59
C LEU A 20 2.13 -6.45 -35.43
N LEU A 21 1.84 -5.80 -34.30
CA LEU A 21 0.61 -5.02 -34.16
C LEU A 21 0.65 -3.81 -35.12
N PRO A 22 -0.45 -3.54 -35.86
CA PRO A 22 -0.53 -2.34 -36.67
C PRO A 22 -0.41 -1.09 -35.79
N ALA A 23 0.04 0.04 -36.36
CA ALA A 23 0.35 1.25 -35.58
C ALA A 23 -0.82 1.75 -34.70
N TRP A 24 -2.06 1.52 -35.14
CA TRP A 24 -3.29 1.86 -34.40
C TRP A 24 -3.59 0.96 -33.19
N ALA A 25 -2.90 -0.18 -33.07
CA ALA A 25 -3.07 -1.16 -31.98
C ALA A 25 -1.84 -1.21 -31.04
N LYS A 26 -0.82 -0.38 -31.26
CA LYS A 26 0.32 -0.26 -30.36
C LYS A 26 0.00 0.70 -29.23
N SER A 27 0.02 0.24 -27.98
CA SER A 27 0.07 1.10 -26.79
C SER A 27 1.51 1.18 -26.28
N GLY A 28 2.00 2.38 -25.99
CA GLY A 28 3.28 2.60 -25.30
C GLY A 28 4.52 2.86 -26.17
N GLY A 29 5.54 3.45 -25.55
CA GLY A 29 6.82 3.83 -26.16
C GLY A 29 7.99 2.92 -25.77
N ALA A 30 9.23 3.38 -25.99
CA ALA A 30 10.43 2.64 -25.54
C ALA A 30 10.37 2.38 -24.02
N GLY A 31 10.78 1.18 -23.58
CA GLY A 31 10.77 0.78 -22.16
C GLY A 31 9.40 0.53 -21.54
N ASN A 32 8.31 0.93 -22.19
CA ASN A 32 6.93 0.85 -21.71
C ASN A 32 6.07 0.04 -22.68
N ARG A 33 6.40 -1.25 -22.81
CA ARG A 33 5.76 -2.18 -23.76
C ARG A 33 4.62 -2.98 -23.14
N GLY A 34 4.12 -2.54 -21.99
CA GLY A 34 3.23 -3.31 -21.12
C GLY A 34 3.98 -4.38 -20.32
N ILE A 35 3.22 -5.22 -19.63
CA ILE A 35 3.75 -6.23 -18.71
C ILE A 35 4.00 -7.53 -19.49
N PHE A 36 5.25 -7.98 -19.52
CA PHE A 36 5.60 -9.30 -20.07
C PHE A 36 5.71 -10.33 -18.95
N LYS A 37 5.31 -11.58 -19.25
CA LYS A 37 5.23 -12.66 -18.26
C LYS A 37 6.50 -13.52 -18.29
N LEU A 38 7.08 -13.71 -17.12
CA LEU A 38 8.05 -14.77 -16.82
C LEU A 38 7.34 -15.79 -15.92
N ALA A 39 7.28 -17.04 -16.35
CA ALA A 39 6.73 -18.13 -15.55
C ALA A 39 7.78 -19.25 -15.47
N ALA A 40 8.34 -19.44 -14.28
CA ALA A 40 9.42 -20.37 -13.99
C ALA A 40 9.55 -20.56 -12.47
N ASP A 41 10.35 -21.53 -12.06
CA ASP A 41 10.88 -21.71 -10.71
C ASP A 41 12.26 -21.03 -10.53
N GLU A 42 12.94 -20.72 -11.64
CA GLU A 42 14.18 -19.94 -11.67
C GLU A 42 14.04 -18.66 -12.52
N PHE A 43 14.47 -17.53 -11.96
CA PHE A 43 14.43 -16.23 -12.62
C PHE A 43 15.80 -15.56 -12.59
N ASP A 44 16.28 -15.13 -13.76
CA ASP A 44 17.44 -14.23 -13.86
C ASP A 44 16.94 -12.81 -14.11
N LEU A 45 17.17 -11.92 -13.13
CA LEU A 45 16.71 -10.55 -13.11
C LEU A 45 17.92 -9.61 -13.14
N THR A 46 17.90 -8.61 -14.02
CA THR A 46 18.92 -7.57 -14.07
C THR A 46 18.31 -6.24 -13.67
N VAL A 47 18.80 -5.64 -12.60
CA VAL A 47 18.52 -4.25 -12.24
C VAL A 47 19.49 -3.36 -13.02
N GLY A 48 18.95 -2.46 -13.84
CA GLY A 48 19.75 -1.60 -14.70
C GLY A 48 19.02 -0.32 -15.10
N HIS A 49 19.76 0.62 -15.69
CA HIS A 49 19.17 1.82 -16.27
C HIS A 49 18.38 1.49 -17.54
N ALA A 50 17.22 2.12 -17.69
CA ALA A 50 16.37 2.01 -18.88
C ALA A 50 15.87 3.39 -19.33
N ALA A 51 15.76 3.56 -20.66
CA ALA A 51 15.04 4.69 -21.22
C ALA A 51 13.55 4.34 -21.28
N VAL A 52 12.70 5.25 -20.81
CA VAL A 52 11.24 5.10 -20.85
C VAL A 52 10.60 6.26 -21.58
N THR A 53 9.47 6.02 -22.24
CA THR A 53 8.61 7.07 -22.78
C THR A 53 7.23 6.97 -22.16
N ILE A 54 6.79 8.07 -21.54
CA ILE A 54 5.52 8.19 -20.82
C ILE A 54 4.82 9.45 -21.31
N GLY A 55 3.59 9.32 -21.82
CA GLY A 55 2.82 10.45 -22.36
C GLY A 55 3.57 11.25 -23.42
N GLY A 56 4.32 10.56 -24.30
CA GLY A 56 5.15 11.18 -25.34
C GLY A 56 6.45 11.86 -24.85
N ARG A 57 6.75 11.85 -23.55
CA ARG A 57 7.97 12.42 -22.98
C ARG A 57 8.97 11.33 -22.61
N SER A 58 10.23 11.51 -23.00
CA SER A 58 11.31 10.60 -22.61
C SER A 58 11.77 10.85 -21.18
N GLY A 59 12.03 9.77 -20.46
CA GLY A 59 12.53 9.74 -19.08
C GLY A 59 13.58 8.65 -18.90
N HIS A 60 14.18 8.64 -17.72
CA HIS A 60 15.16 7.65 -17.28
C HIS A 60 14.58 6.88 -16.11
N ALA A 61 14.65 5.56 -16.18
CA ALA A 61 14.21 4.65 -15.14
C ALA A 61 15.36 3.77 -14.64
N ILE A 62 15.21 3.28 -13.41
CA ILE A 62 15.89 2.07 -12.95
C ILE A 62 14.86 0.94 -13.06
N ALA A 63 15.17 -0.09 -13.83
CA ALA A 63 14.19 -1.09 -14.25
C ALA A 63 14.73 -2.51 -14.06
N VAL A 64 13.81 -3.43 -13.79
CA VAL A 64 14.10 -4.88 -13.85
C VAL A 64 13.93 -5.34 -15.29
N ASN A 65 14.99 -5.90 -15.87
CA ASN A 65 15.04 -6.39 -17.26
C ASN A 65 14.66 -5.32 -18.31
N GLY A 66 14.92 -4.04 -18.00
CA GLY A 66 14.81 -2.93 -18.94
C GLY A 66 13.39 -2.45 -19.25
N THR A 67 12.39 -2.79 -18.44
CA THR A 67 11.00 -2.35 -18.63
C THR A 67 10.40 -1.68 -17.40
N LEU A 68 9.41 -0.82 -17.64
CA LEU A 68 8.58 -0.18 -16.63
C LEU A 68 7.09 -0.43 -16.95
N PRO A 69 6.33 -1.15 -16.09
CA PRO A 69 6.79 -1.94 -14.95
C PRO A 69 7.77 -3.05 -15.34
N GLY A 70 8.47 -3.61 -14.35
CA GLY A 70 9.24 -4.83 -14.52
C GLY A 70 8.39 -6.03 -14.97
N PRO A 71 9.01 -7.16 -15.35
CA PRO A 71 8.29 -8.37 -15.72
C PRO A 71 7.29 -8.84 -14.65
N LEU A 72 6.17 -9.41 -15.10
CA LEU A 72 5.34 -10.25 -14.25
C LEU A 72 6.10 -11.52 -13.90
N LEU A 73 6.38 -11.70 -12.61
CA LEU A 73 6.86 -12.97 -12.08
C LEU A 73 5.64 -13.80 -11.70
N ARG A 74 5.39 -14.89 -12.43
CA ARG A 74 4.31 -15.83 -12.10
C ARG A 74 4.90 -17.11 -11.54
N MET A 75 4.56 -17.41 -10.30
CA MET A 75 5.05 -18.56 -9.53
C MET A 75 3.88 -19.48 -9.18
N ARG A 76 4.17 -20.65 -8.62
CA ARG A 76 3.16 -21.57 -8.12
C ARG A 76 3.40 -21.91 -6.64
N GLU A 77 2.33 -21.91 -5.87
CA GLU A 77 2.34 -22.35 -4.48
C GLU A 77 2.84 -23.80 -4.35
N GLY A 78 3.68 -24.06 -3.36
CA GLY A 78 4.30 -25.35 -3.09
C GLY A 78 5.67 -25.56 -3.76
N GLU A 79 6.06 -24.69 -4.69
CA GLU A 79 7.38 -24.74 -5.34
C GLU A 79 8.44 -23.95 -4.54
N THR A 80 9.71 -24.26 -4.77
CA THR A 80 10.82 -23.42 -4.29
C THR A 80 11.28 -22.55 -5.43
N VAL A 81 11.25 -21.23 -5.22
CA VAL A 81 11.70 -20.27 -6.24
C VAL A 81 13.16 -19.88 -6.00
N THR A 82 13.89 -19.66 -7.08
CA THR A 82 15.24 -19.09 -7.07
C THR A 82 15.26 -17.85 -7.97
N LEU A 83 15.60 -16.67 -7.43
CA LEU A 83 15.70 -15.42 -8.17
C LEU A 83 17.12 -14.86 -8.06
N ARG A 84 17.83 -14.82 -9.19
CA ARG A 84 19.19 -14.28 -9.28
C ARG A 84 19.11 -12.84 -9.75
N VAL A 85 19.34 -11.91 -8.84
CA VAL A 85 19.24 -10.48 -9.09
C VAL A 85 20.64 -9.91 -9.28
N ARG A 86 20.96 -9.51 -10.50
CA ARG A 86 22.21 -8.86 -10.87
C ARG A 86 22.06 -7.34 -10.84
N ASN A 87 22.91 -6.68 -10.07
CA ASN A 87 23.00 -5.23 -10.04
C ASN A 87 23.96 -4.72 -11.13
N THR A 88 23.46 -3.90 -12.06
CA THR A 88 24.27 -3.26 -13.11
C THR A 88 24.32 -1.74 -13.04
N ILE A 89 23.69 -1.14 -12.02
CA ILE A 89 23.80 0.29 -11.73
C ILE A 89 25.03 0.56 -10.83
N ASP A 90 25.35 1.84 -10.63
CA ASP A 90 26.53 2.32 -9.89
C ASP A 90 26.28 2.58 -8.39
N GLU A 91 25.12 2.15 -7.89
CA GLU A 91 24.73 2.21 -6.47
C GLU A 91 24.20 0.86 -5.97
N ASP A 92 24.14 0.68 -4.66
CA ASP A 92 23.54 -0.51 -4.04
C ASP A 92 22.06 -0.65 -4.44
N THR A 93 21.59 -1.87 -4.64
CA THR A 93 20.18 -2.15 -4.92
C THR A 93 19.63 -3.27 -4.07
N SER A 94 18.32 -3.45 -4.09
CA SER A 94 17.63 -4.57 -3.46
C SER A 94 16.30 -4.82 -4.17
N ILE A 95 15.73 -6.00 -3.97
CA ILE A 95 14.34 -6.28 -4.30
C ILE A 95 13.67 -6.81 -3.05
N HIS A 96 12.62 -6.11 -2.59
CA HIS A 96 11.65 -6.60 -1.63
C HIS A 96 10.49 -7.28 -2.35
N TRP A 97 10.01 -8.39 -1.79
CA TRP A 97 8.92 -9.19 -2.33
C TRP A 97 7.64 -8.91 -1.54
N HIS A 98 6.97 -7.82 -1.90
CA HIS A 98 5.86 -7.25 -1.13
C HIS A 98 4.77 -8.26 -0.81
N GLY A 99 4.55 -8.49 0.49
CA GLY A 99 3.52 -9.38 1.01
C GLY A 99 3.86 -10.88 0.98
N LEU A 100 5.10 -11.27 0.62
CA LEU A 100 5.52 -12.68 0.66
C LEU A 100 5.95 -13.13 2.05
N LEU A 101 5.56 -14.36 2.39
CA LEU A 101 6.00 -15.07 3.58
C LEU A 101 7.25 -15.90 3.27
N LEU A 102 8.42 -15.38 3.62
CA LEU A 102 9.74 -15.93 3.27
C LEU A 102 10.69 -15.89 4.51
N PRO A 103 11.88 -16.51 4.46
CA PRO A 103 12.89 -16.30 5.50
C PRO A 103 13.36 -14.83 5.52
N PHE A 104 13.53 -14.21 6.69
CA PHE A 104 13.83 -12.78 6.79
C PHE A 104 15.06 -12.36 5.98
N THR A 105 16.10 -13.20 5.87
CA THR A 105 17.30 -12.92 5.06
C THR A 105 17.05 -12.83 3.55
N MET A 106 15.87 -13.20 3.08
CA MET A 106 15.42 -13.11 1.68
C MET A 106 14.44 -11.95 1.46
N ASP A 107 14.19 -11.13 2.49
CA ASP A 107 13.19 -10.06 2.46
C ASP A 107 13.63 -8.84 1.64
N GLY A 108 14.95 -8.60 1.52
CA GLY A 108 15.48 -7.60 0.59
C GLY A 108 15.48 -6.16 1.09
N VAL A 109 15.59 -5.95 2.40
CA VAL A 109 15.66 -4.63 3.06
C VAL A 109 17.09 -4.35 3.56
N PRO A 110 17.88 -3.50 2.87
CA PRO A 110 19.23 -3.17 3.29
C PRO A 110 19.27 -2.57 4.70
N GLY A 111 20.17 -3.07 5.54
CA GLY A 111 20.33 -2.62 6.93
C GLY A 111 19.32 -3.20 7.93
N VAL A 112 18.36 -4.01 7.46
CA VAL A 112 17.44 -4.78 8.32
C VAL A 112 17.64 -6.27 8.09
N SER A 113 17.30 -6.78 6.91
CA SER A 113 17.35 -8.21 6.62
C SER A 113 18.67 -8.68 5.98
N PHE A 114 19.38 -7.78 5.30
CA PHE A 114 20.63 -8.09 4.59
C PHE A 114 21.41 -6.79 4.24
N PRO A 115 22.64 -6.85 3.66
CA PRO A 115 23.46 -5.65 3.42
C PRO A 115 23.18 -4.89 2.11
N GLY A 116 22.27 -5.35 1.24
CA GLY A 116 22.11 -4.83 -0.13
C GLY A 116 22.97 -5.55 -1.17
N ILE A 117 22.62 -5.40 -2.45
CA ILE A 117 23.34 -5.97 -3.60
C ILE A 117 24.28 -4.90 -4.16
N LYS A 118 25.59 -5.08 -4.06
CA LYS A 118 26.57 -4.08 -4.51
C LYS A 118 26.62 -3.95 -6.05
N PRO A 119 27.09 -2.82 -6.59
CA PRO A 119 27.33 -2.65 -8.02
C PRO A 119 28.13 -3.81 -8.62
N GLY A 120 27.63 -4.41 -9.70
CA GLY A 120 28.27 -5.53 -10.39
C GLY A 120 28.05 -6.91 -9.76
N GLU A 121 27.52 -6.98 -8.54
CA GLU A 121 27.26 -8.24 -7.85
C GLU A 121 25.92 -8.88 -8.24
N THR A 122 25.74 -10.14 -7.86
CA THR A 122 24.50 -10.89 -8.01
C THR A 122 24.15 -11.51 -6.67
N PHE A 123 22.90 -11.33 -6.24
CA PHE A 123 22.36 -11.99 -5.06
C PHE A 123 21.31 -13.01 -5.48
N GLU A 124 21.34 -14.19 -4.85
CA GLU A 124 20.36 -15.25 -5.08
C GLU A 124 19.35 -15.27 -3.94
N TYR A 125 18.12 -14.88 -4.25
CA TYR A 125 16.98 -15.09 -3.37
C TYR A 125 16.46 -16.52 -3.57
N ARG A 126 16.33 -17.29 -2.50
CA ARG A 126 15.81 -18.66 -2.58
C ARG A 126 14.93 -19.01 -1.40
N PHE A 127 13.67 -19.31 -1.65
CA PHE A 127 12.69 -19.60 -0.60
C PHE A 127 11.52 -20.47 -1.10
N PRO A 128 10.86 -21.23 -0.21
CA PRO A 128 9.64 -21.95 -0.53
C PRO A 128 8.46 -20.98 -0.69
N VAL A 129 7.67 -21.15 -1.74
CA VAL A 129 6.44 -20.39 -1.98
C VAL A 129 5.29 -21.09 -1.26
N ARG A 130 4.78 -20.49 -0.18
CA ARG A 130 3.80 -21.11 0.74
C ARG A 130 2.44 -20.41 0.81
N GLN A 131 2.15 -19.58 -0.18
CA GLN A 131 0.92 -18.80 -0.30
C GLN A 131 0.53 -18.67 -1.76
N SER A 132 -0.66 -18.14 -2.04
CA SER A 132 -1.13 -17.79 -3.39
C SER A 132 -1.81 -16.42 -3.38
N GLY A 133 -1.90 -15.76 -4.53
CA GLY A 133 -2.54 -14.44 -4.64
C GLY A 133 -1.82 -13.44 -5.55
N THR A 134 -2.24 -12.18 -5.44
CA THR A 134 -1.68 -11.03 -6.16
C THR A 134 -0.75 -10.23 -5.25
N TYR A 135 0.50 -10.12 -5.67
CA TYR A 135 1.60 -9.47 -4.97
C TYR A 135 2.41 -8.61 -5.97
N TRP A 136 3.52 -8.07 -5.50
CA TRP A 136 4.42 -7.29 -6.33
C TRP A 136 5.82 -7.27 -5.71
N TYR A 137 6.77 -6.69 -6.42
CA TYR A 137 8.13 -6.51 -5.95
C TYR A 137 8.60 -5.10 -6.29
N HIS A 138 9.45 -4.54 -5.45
CA HIS A 138 10.01 -3.20 -5.66
C HIS A 138 11.35 -3.05 -4.94
N SER A 139 12.05 -1.96 -5.23
CA SER A 139 13.29 -1.66 -4.52
C SER A 139 13.01 -1.19 -3.11
N HIS A 140 13.82 -1.66 -2.17
CA HIS A 140 13.91 -1.10 -0.82
C HIS A 140 15.20 -0.30 -0.61
N SER A 141 15.85 0.13 -1.72
CA SER A 141 17.11 0.88 -1.73
C SER A 141 16.90 2.31 -2.23
N GLY A 142 17.18 3.29 -1.37
CA GLY A 142 17.17 4.71 -1.73
C GLY A 142 15.83 5.17 -2.31
N PHE A 143 15.88 5.80 -3.49
CA PHE A 143 14.69 6.23 -4.23
C PHE A 143 14.51 5.47 -5.55
N GLN A 144 14.97 4.22 -5.62
CA GLN A 144 14.90 3.42 -6.84
C GLN A 144 13.44 3.05 -7.24
N GLU A 145 12.55 2.88 -6.27
CA GLU A 145 11.13 2.58 -6.50
C GLU A 145 10.42 3.65 -7.35
N PRO A 146 10.41 4.97 -6.98
CA PRO A 146 9.80 6.02 -7.81
C PRO A 146 10.58 6.30 -9.10
N MET A 147 11.79 5.75 -9.24
CA MET A 147 12.53 5.73 -10.50
C MET A 147 12.13 4.55 -11.39
N GLY A 148 11.19 3.71 -10.97
CA GLY A 148 10.61 2.64 -11.78
C GLY A 148 11.02 1.22 -11.40
N LEU A 149 11.79 1.02 -10.32
CA LEU A 149 12.17 -0.33 -9.88
C LEU A 149 11.01 -0.97 -9.09
N LEU A 150 10.01 -1.40 -9.84
CA LEU A 150 8.80 -2.07 -9.38
C LEU A 150 8.30 -3.04 -10.45
N GLY A 151 7.60 -4.09 -10.04
CA GLY A 151 6.94 -5.00 -10.96
C GLY A 151 5.98 -5.95 -10.27
N PRO A 152 5.08 -6.59 -11.03
CA PRO A 152 4.03 -7.41 -10.46
C PRO A 152 4.45 -8.86 -10.21
N LEU A 153 3.81 -9.49 -9.22
CA LEU A 153 4.04 -10.89 -8.86
C LEU A 153 2.70 -11.60 -8.67
N VAL A 154 2.47 -12.72 -9.34
CA VAL A 154 1.27 -13.53 -9.15
C VAL A 154 1.69 -14.93 -8.73
N ILE A 155 1.09 -15.45 -7.68
CA ILE A 155 1.31 -16.82 -7.24
C ILE A 155 0.02 -17.61 -7.47
N ASP A 156 0.07 -18.57 -8.40
CA ASP A 156 -1.04 -19.48 -8.66
C ASP A 156 -1.22 -20.45 -7.48
N PRO A 157 -2.46 -20.71 -7.03
CA PRO A 157 -2.73 -21.67 -5.96
C PRO A 157 -2.31 -23.08 -6.37
N ALA A 158 -1.89 -23.88 -5.38
CA ALA A 158 -1.53 -25.27 -5.61
C ALA A 158 -2.75 -26.08 -6.09
N GLY A 159 -3.91 -25.78 -5.49
CA GLY A 159 -5.22 -26.38 -5.78
C GLY A 159 -6.10 -25.55 -6.72
N ALA A 160 -7.41 -25.75 -6.60
CA ALA A 160 -8.39 -24.98 -7.36
C ALA A 160 -8.42 -23.52 -6.87
N ASP A 161 -8.37 -22.58 -7.80
CA ASP A 161 -8.61 -21.17 -7.49
C ASP A 161 -10.10 -20.98 -7.13
N PRO A 162 -10.43 -20.45 -5.94
CA PRO A 162 -11.82 -20.23 -5.53
C PRO A 162 -12.50 -19.12 -6.35
N VAL A 163 -11.74 -18.31 -7.10
CA VAL A 163 -12.26 -17.24 -7.96
C VAL A 163 -12.48 -17.76 -9.37
N ALA A 164 -13.74 -17.95 -9.75
CA ALA A 164 -14.10 -18.29 -11.12
C ALA A 164 -13.99 -17.07 -12.05
N ALA A 165 -13.06 -17.13 -13.01
CA ALA A 165 -12.89 -16.12 -14.04
C ALA A 165 -12.58 -16.77 -15.39
N ASP A 166 -13.12 -16.19 -16.45
CA ASP A 166 -12.92 -16.66 -17.83
C ASP A 166 -11.71 -15.95 -18.47
N ARG A 167 -11.36 -14.77 -17.94
CA ARG A 167 -10.19 -13.98 -18.32
C ARG A 167 -9.56 -13.30 -17.11
N GLU A 168 -8.25 -13.08 -17.17
CA GLU A 168 -7.49 -12.33 -16.17
C GLU A 168 -6.71 -11.19 -16.84
N HIS A 169 -6.75 -10.02 -16.23
CA HIS A 169 -5.86 -8.89 -16.53
C HIS A 169 -5.22 -8.36 -15.26
N LEU A 170 -4.03 -7.83 -15.41
CA LEU A 170 -3.26 -7.22 -14.34
C LEU A 170 -3.19 -5.72 -14.55
N LEU A 171 -3.40 -4.94 -13.50
CA LEU A 171 -3.37 -3.49 -13.48
C LEU A 171 -2.38 -3.03 -12.40
N VAL A 172 -1.20 -2.58 -12.82
CA VAL A 172 -0.21 -1.95 -11.96
C VAL A 172 -0.42 -0.44 -12.02
N LEU A 173 -0.94 0.13 -10.93
CA LEU A 173 -1.08 1.57 -10.76
C LEU A 173 0.23 2.12 -10.23
N SER A 174 0.73 3.21 -10.79
CA SER A 174 1.94 3.87 -10.28
C SER A 174 1.90 5.37 -10.53
N ASP A 175 2.74 6.10 -9.80
CA ASP A 175 3.10 7.48 -10.11
C ASP A 175 4.47 7.54 -10.81
N TRP A 176 4.69 8.61 -11.55
CA TRP A 176 5.94 8.86 -12.26
C TRP A 176 6.25 10.35 -12.25
N SER A 177 7.50 10.72 -11.96
CA SER A 177 7.97 12.08 -12.14
C SER A 177 9.13 12.15 -13.13
N PHE A 178 9.11 13.19 -13.96
CA PHE A 178 10.30 13.59 -14.73
C PHE A 178 11.28 14.42 -13.88
N GLU A 179 10.86 14.83 -12.68
CA GLU A 179 11.76 15.39 -11.69
C GLU A 179 12.38 14.26 -10.87
N HIS A 180 13.71 14.29 -10.71
CA HIS A 180 14.41 13.27 -9.94
C HIS A 180 13.89 13.23 -8.49
N PRO A 181 13.64 12.06 -7.87
CA PRO A 181 13.04 11.95 -6.55
C PRO A 181 13.82 12.68 -5.44
N HIS A 182 15.16 12.67 -5.48
CA HIS A 182 15.97 13.52 -4.59
C HIS A 182 15.61 15.02 -4.64
N LYS A 183 15.25 15.56 -5.82
CA LYS A 183 14.83 16.97 -5.96
C LYS A 183 13.43 17.17 -5.40
N VAL A 184 12.51 16.25 -5.68
CA VAL A 184 11.15 16.25 -5.12
C VAL A 184 11.23 16.26 -3.59
N PHE A 185 11.96 15.30 -3.01
CA PHE A 185 12.18 15.21 -1.57
C PHE A 185 12.84 16.47 -1.00
N ALA A 186 13.89 17.00 -1.63
CA ALA A 186 14.56 18.21 -1.17
C ALA A 186 13.65 19.46 -1.20
N ARG A 187 12.67 19.52 -2.11
CA ARG A 187 11.66 20.59 -2.13
C ARG A 187 10.64 20.42 -1.01
N LEU A 188 10.13 19.20 -0.78
CA LEU A 188 9.24 18.89 0.34
C LEU A 188 9.88 19.24 1.68
N LYS A 189 11.17 18.92 1.86
CA LYS A 189 11.95 19.33 3.06
C LYS A 189 12.06 20.84 3.26
N LYS A 190 11.88 21.66 2.22
CA LYS A 190 11.93 23.13 2.28
C LYS A 190 10.54 23.76 2.43
N SER A 191 9.53 23.12 1.84
CA SER A 191 8.13 23.54 1.88
C SER A 191 7.28 22.32 1.58
N SER A 192 6.52 21.84 2.56
CA SER A 192 5.62 20.70 2.40
C SER A 192 4.56 20.95 1.34
N GLU A 193 3.99 22.15 1.31
CA GLU A 193 2.91 22.50 0.38
C GLU A 193 3.39 22.87 -1.04
N VAL A 194 4.65 22.60 -1.40
CA VAL A 194 5.27 23.07 -2.66
C VAL A 194 4.55 22.57 -3.92
N TYR A 195 3.89 21.41 -3.84
CA TYR A 195 3.11 20.83 -4.93
C TYR A 195 1.60 21.04 -4.77
N ASN A 196 1.15 21.70 -3.72
CA ASN A 196 -0.26 22.03 -3.52
C ASN A 196 -0.62 23.35 -4.21
N PHE A 197 -1.10 23.21 -5.45
CA PHE A 197 -1.68 24.32 -6.23
C PHE A 197 -3.20 24.41 -6.10
N GLN A 198 -3.85 23.44 -5.47
CA GLN A 198 -5.28 23.40 -5.24
C GLN A 198 -5.63 24.02 -3.87
N ARG A 199 -5.20 25.26 -3.64
CA ARG A 199 -5.48 25.99 -2.39
C ARG A 199 -6.89 26.60 -2.39
N ARG A 200 -7.44 26.89 -1.21
CA ARG A 200 -8.74 27.59 -1.08
C ARG A 200 -8.62 29.05 -1.50
N THR A 201 -9.63 29.57 -2.19
CA THR A 201 -9.66 30.92 -2.80
C THR A 201 -10.69 31.86 -2.16
N ILE A 202 -10.75 33.12 -2.61
CA ILE A 202 -11.80 34.08 -2.23
C ILE A 202 -13.18 33.61 -2.73
N ALA A 203 -13.25 32.98 -3.90
CA ALA A 203 -14.49 32.43 -4.42
C ALA A 203 -15.02 31.32 -3.49
N ASP A 204 -14.13 30.44 -3.03
CA ASP A 204 -14.46 29.41 -2.04
C ASP A 204 -14.99 30.05 -0.74
N PHE A 205 -14.34 31.11 -0.26
CA PHE A 205 -14.80 31.82 0.95
C PHE A 205 -16.23 32.36 0.81
N VAL A 206 -16.57 32.96 -0.33
CA VAL A 206 -17.93 33.47 -0.59
C VAL A 206 -18.94 32.32 -0.65
N GLN A 207 -18.56 31.19 -1.26
CA GLN A 207 -19.39 30.00 -1.31
C GLN A 207 -19.62 29.40 0.09
N ASP A 208 -18.56 29.25 0.87
CA ASP A 208 -18.62 28.76 2.27
C ASP A 208 -19.50 29.70 3.11
N ALA A 209 -19.30 31.02 3.02
CA ALA A 209 -20.09 31.99 3.79
C ALA A 209 -21.58 31.98 3.41
N ARG A 210 -21.92 31.64 2.16
CA ARG A 210 -23.31 31.44 1.73
C ARG A 210 -23.92 30.14 2.24
N LYS A 211 -23.10 29.08 2.33
CA LYS A 211 -23.54 27.73 2.72
C LYS A 211 -23.65 27.59 4.23
N ASP A 212 -22.60 27.97 4.95
CA ASP A 212 -22.40 27.69 6.37
C ASP A 212 -22.54 28.96 7.24
N GLY A 213 -22.61 30.14 6.62
CA GLY A 213 -22.70 31.43 7.28
C GLY A 213 -21.33 32.09 7.54
N LEU A 214 -21.31 33.43 7.58
CA LEU A 214 -20.07 34.21 7.67
C LEU A 214 -19.27 33.91 8.95
N ASN A 215 -19.93 33.85 10.10
CA ASN A 215 -19.25 33.62 11.39
C ASN A 215 -18.59 32.24 11.45
N ALA A 216 -19.31 31.19 11.01
CA ALA A 216 -18.78 29.83 10.96
C ALA A 216 -17.59 29.72 9.99
N THR A 217 -17.71 30.36 8.82
CA THR A 217 -16.64 30.39 7.83
C THR A 217 -15.38 31.10 8.36
N ILE A 218 -15.52 32.24 9.04
CA ILE A 218 -14.38 32.95 9.64
C ILE A 218 -13.72 32.08 10.72
N ALA A 219 -14.52 31.40 11.56
CA ALA A 219 -14.01 30.52 12.60
C ALA A 219 -13.23 29.34 12.02
N ASP A 220 -13.77 28.66 11.01
CA ASP A 220 -13.13 27.56 10.28
C ASP A 220 -11.80 28.02 9.65
N ARG A 221 -11.82 29.13 8.90
CA ARG A 221 -10.60 29.67 8.27
C ARG A 221 -9.56 30.06 9.30
N GLY A 222 -9.97 30.62 10.44
CA GLY A 222 -9.08 30.94 11.55
C GLY A 222 -8.48 29.70 12.21
N ALA A 223 -9.25 28.62 12.36
CA ALA A 223 -8.77 27.35 12.91
C ALA A 223 -7.73 26.70 11.99
N TRP A 224 -8.04 26.56 10.70
CA TRP A 224 -7.08 26.08 9.70
C TRP A 224 -5.85 26.98 9.57
N GLY A 225 -6.00 28.30 9.68
CA GLY A 225 -4.87 29.23 9.65
C GLY A 225 -3.91 29.11 10.83
N ARG A 226 -4.29 28.42 11.92
CA ARG A 226 -3.41 28.07 13.05
C ARG A 226 -2.76 26.70 12.89
N MET A 227 -3.25 25.86 11.96
CA MET A 227 -2.65 24.56 11.66
C MET A 227 -1.40 24.73 10.79
N ARG A 228 -0.50 23.73 10.84
CA ARG A 228 0.73 23.71 10.03
C ARG A 228 0.58 23.04 8.66
N MET A 229 -0.66 22.78 8.24
CA MET A 229 -1.01 22.21 6.95
C MET A 229 -2.35 22.77 6.47
N SER A 230 -2.45 23.03 5.18
CA SER A 230 -3.72 23.38 4.53
C SER A 230 -4.70 22.21 4.52
N ALA A 231 -6.00 22.49 4.70
CA ALA A 231 -7.10 21.52 4.59
C ALA A 231 -7.19 20.80 3.22
N THR A 232 -6.46 21.29 2.23
CA THR A 232 -6.43 20.77 0.85
C THR A 232 -5.17 19.96 0.55
N ASP A 233 -4.21 19.93 1.47
CA ASP A 233 -2.92 19.27 1.30
C ASP A 233 -3.01 17.81 1.75
N ILE A 234 -3.79 17.00 1.02
CA ILE A 234 -4.04 15.58 1.34
C ILE A 234 -3.14 14.61 0.54
N ALA A 235 -2.23 15.16 -0.26
CA ALA A 235 -1.21 14.44 -1.02
C ALA A 235 0.02 15.34 -1.14
N ASP A 236 1.19 14.89 -0.65
CA ASP A 236 2.43 15.68 -0.68
C ASP A 236 2.88 16.08 -2.08
N VAL A 237 2.65 15.17 -3.04
CA VAL A 237 3.06 15.36 -4.43
C VAL A 237 1.85 15.07 -5.31
N THR A 238 1.47 16.09 -6.07
CA THR A 238 0.24 16.12 -6.86
C THR A 238 0.55 15.92 -8.35
N GLY A 239 -0.48 15.97 -9.19
CA GLY A 239 -0.37 16.01 -10.66
C GLY A 239 0.46 17.19 -11.20
N ALA A 240 0.87 18.14 -10.35
CA ALA A 240 1.84 19.17 -10.72
C ALA A 240 3.25 18.59 -10.99
N ALA A 241 3.62 17.50 -10.32
CA ALA A 241 4.92 16.83 -10.49
C ALA A 241 4.79 15.38 -10.96
N PHE A 242 3.62 14.76 -10.77
CA PHE A 242 3.37 13.38 -11.18
C PHE A 242 2.54 13.24 -12.45
N SER A 243 2.93 12.26 -13.25
CA SER A 243 2.08 11.57 -14.22
C SER A 243 1.62 10.26 -13.59
N TYR A 244 0.33 9.96 -13.66
CA TYR A 244 -0.23 8.71 -13.15
C TYR A 244 -0.30 7.67 -14.26
N LEU A 245 0.01 6.42 -13.94
CA LEU A 245 0.15 5.33 -14.90
C LEU A 245 -0.72 4.13 -14.55
N ILE A 246 -1.21 3.44 -15.58
CA ILE A 246 -1.73 2.06 -15.49
C ILE A 246 -0.88 1.21 -16.42
N ASN A 247 -0.24 0.17 -15.87
CA ASN A 247 0.69 -0.71 -16.59
C ASN A 247 1.81 0.07 -17.32
N GLY A 248 2.30 1.14 -16.69
CA GLY A 248 3.32 2.03 -17.25
C GLY A 248 2.78 3.09 -18.21
N HIS A 249 1.50 3.03 -18.62
CA HIS A 249 0.92 3.93 -19.62
C HIS A 249 0.23 5.12 -18.97
N ALA A 250 0.51 6.32 -19.45
CA ALA A 250 -0.30 7.49 -19.11
C ALA A 250 -1.66 7.43 -19.82
N THR A 251 -2.61 8.27 -19.40
CA THR A 251 -3.93 8.39 -20.03
C THR A 251 -3.86 8.58 -21.55
N ALA A 252 -2.88 9.36 -22.04
CA ALA A 252 -2.68 9.58 -23.47
C ALA A 252 -2.09 8.37 -24.21
N ASP A 253 -1.32 7.51 -23.52
CA ASP A 253 -0.75 6.29 -24.10
C ASP A 253 -1.78 5.15 -24.15
N ASN A 254 -2.74 5.16 -23.21
CA ASN A 254 -3.90 4.29 -23.05
C ASN A 254 -3.62 2.78 -23.24
N TRP A 255 -3.51 2.06 -22.13
CA TRP A 255 -3.44 0.59 -22.17
C TRP A 255 -4.85 -0.01 -22.31
N THR A 256 -5.00 -1.06 -23.13
CA THR A 256 -6.31 -1.71 -23.37
C THR A 256 -6.33 -3.17 -22.91
N ALA A 257 -7.26 -3.48 -21.99
CA ALA A 257 -7.73 -4.82 -21.66
C ALA A 257 -8.86 -5.24 -22.61
N LEU A 258 -8.81 -6.46 -23.13
CA LEU A 258 -9.86 -7.02 -23.98
C LEU A 258 -10.84 -7.86 -23.19
N PHE A 259 -12.11 -7.89 -23.62
CA PHE A 259 -13.11 -8.81 -23.07
C PHE A 259 -14.12 -9.31 -24.11
N ASN A 260 -14.83 -10.40 -23.81
CA ASN A 260 -16.05 -10.79 -24.53
C ASN A 260 -17.29 -10.51 -23.66
N ALA A 261 -18.38 -10.06 -24.28
CA ALA A 261 -19.62 -9.81 -23.56
C ALA A 261 -20.10 -11.08 -22.82
N GLY A 262 -20.47 -10.92 -21.54
CA GLY A 262 -20.95 -11.97 -20.65
C GLY A 262 -19.86 -12.73 -19.90
N GLU A 263 -18.58 -12.55 -20.23
CA GLU A 263 -17.46 -13.22 -19.55
C GLU A 263 -17.13 -12.57 -18.19
N ARG A 264 -16.65 -13.37 -17.24
CA ARG A 264 -16.09 -12.91 -15.96
C ARG A 264 -14.63 -12.56 -16.17
N VAL A 265 -14.32 -11.28 -16.02
CA VAL A 265 -12.96 -10.76 -16.12
C VAL A 265 -12.45 -10.48 -14.71
N ARG A 266 -11.40 -11.20 -14.28
CA ARG A 266 -10.65 -10.89 -13.06
C ARG A 266 -9.64 -9.78 -13.35
N LEU A 267 -9.75 -8.68 -12.64
CA LEU A 267 -8.76 -7.60 -12.64
C LEU A 267 -7.96 -7.70 -11.35
N ARG A 268 -6.67 -7.95 -11.48
CA ARG A 268 -5.70 -7.95 -10.37
C ARG A 268 -5.08 -6.56 -10.29
N ILE A 269 -5.45 -5.79 -9.28
CA ILE A 269 -5.09 -4.39 -9.13
C ILE A 269 -4.00 -4.29 -8.07
N ILE A 270 -2.88 -3.68 -8.43
CA ILE A 270 -1.74 -3.44 -7.55
C ILE A 270 -1.53 -1.93 -7.53
N ASN A 271 -1.55 -1.31 -6.35
CA ASN A 271 -1.04 0.04 -6.22
C ASN A 271 0.45 0.00 -5.88
N ALA A 272 1.29 0.14 -6.91
CA ALA A 272 2.75 0.19 -6.81
C ALA A 272 3.29 1.64 -6.83
N ALA A 273 2.45 2.62 -6.54
CA ALA A 273 2.87 4.02 -6.47
C ALA A 273 3.72 4.29 -5.24
N ALA A 274 4.74 5.14 -5.39
CA ALA A 274 5.61 5.50 -4.28
C ALA A 274 4.95 6.49 -3.32
N MET A 275 4.01 7.31 -3.81
CA MET A 275 3.43 8.42 -3.04
C MET A 275 1.92 8.62 -3.29
N THR A 276 1.27 7.81 -4.11
CA THR A 276 -0.11 8.05 -4.53
C THR A 276 -1.09 6.99 -4.01
N ILE A 277 -2.12 7.46 -3.31
CA ILE A 277 -3.35 6.69 -3.04
C ILE A 277 -4.31 6.94 -4.20
N PHE A 278 -4.83 5.87 -4.80
CA PHE A 278 -5.75 5.97 -5.93
C PHE A 278 -7.19 5.65 -5.53
N ASN A 279 -8.12 6.30 -6.20
CA ASN A 279 -9.51 5.90 -6.26
C ASN A 279 -9.75 5.20 -7.60
N PHE A 280 -9.85 3.87 -7.54
CA PHE A 280 -10.07 3.02 -8.69
C PHE A 280 -11.56 2.77 -8.92
N ARG A 281 -12.04 3.01 -10.14
CA ARG A 281 -13.44 2.77 -10.53
C ARG A 281 -13.57 2.44 -12.01
N ILE A 282 -14.69 1.81 -12.36
CA ILE A 282 -15.08 1.54 -13.75
C ILE A 282 -16.50 2.08 -13.97
N PRO A 283 -16.65 3.35 -14.41
CA PRO A 283 -17.96 3.96 -14.54
C PRO A 283 -18.92 3.12 -15.39
N GLY A 284 -20.07 2.76 -14.81
CA GLY A 284 -21.08 1.94 -15.47
C GLY A 284 -20.83 0.42 -15.44
N LEU A 285 -19.82 -0.06 -14.71
CA LEU A 285 -19.55 -1.48 -14.51
C LEU A 285 -19.20 -1.77 -13.03
N PRO A 286 -20.10 -2.38 -12.25
CA PRO A 286 -19.81 -2.72 -10.87
C PRO A 286 -18.70 -3.78 -10.77
N MET A 287 -17.97 -3.74 -9.65
CA MET A 287 -16.89 -4.64 -9.33
C MET A 287 -17.27 -5.53 -8.15
N THR A 288 -16.89 -6.80 -8.18
CA THR A 288 -16.98 -7.69 -7.02
C THR A 288 -15.58 -7.97 -6.49
N VAL A 289 -15.23 -7.43 -5.33
CA VAL A 289 -13.96 -7.71 -4.64
C VAL A 289 -13.95 -9.15 -4.15
N VAL A 290 -12.92 -9.90 -4.50
CA VAL A 290 -12.76 -11.34 -4.18
C VAL A 290 -11.44 -11.66 -3.49
N ALA A 291 -10.45 -10.77 -3.55
CA ALA A 291 -9.25 -10.84 -2.72
C ALA A 291 -8.75 -9.43 -2.34
N ALA A 292 -8.07 -9.35 -1.20
CA ALA A 292 -7.35 -8.16 -0.74
C ALA A 292 -5.99 -8.60 -0.19
N ASP A 293 -4.91 -7.92 -0.59
CA ASP A 293 -3.51 -8.22 -0.21
C ASP A 293 -3.11 -9.68 -0.47
N GLY A 294 -3.61 -10.24 -1.57
CA GLY A 294 -3.42 -11.66 -1.94
C GLY A 294 -4.23 -12.66 -1.12
N GLN A 295 -5.01 -12.23 -0.11
CA GLN A 295 -5.87 -13.09 0.68
C GLN A 295 -7.31 -13.10 0.14
N TYR A 296 -7.90 -14.28 -0.04
CA TYR A 296 -9.28 -14.40 -0.50
C TYR A 296 -10.26 -13.82 0.53
N VAL A 297 -11.23 -13.05 0.05
CA VAL A 297 -12.30 -12.50 0.86
C VAL A 297 -13.66 -13.03 0.39
N ARG A 298 -14.65 -12.97 1.28
CA ARG A 298 -16.05 -13.15 0.88
C ARG A 298 -16.39 -12.06 -0.14
N PRO A 299 -17.04 -12.40 -1.27
CA PRO A 299 -17.33 -11.43 -2.33
C PRO A 299 -18.06 -10.18 -1.83
N VAL A 300 -17.54 -9.00 -2.16
CA VAL A 300 -18.17 -7.70 -1.84
C VAL A 300 -18.37 -6.90 -3.12
N GLU A 301 -19.62 -6.57 -3.45
CA GLU A 301 -19.91 -5.71 -4.60
C GLU A 301 -19.70 -4.22 -4.25
N THR A 302 -18.98 -3.49 -5.11
CA THR A 302 -18.66 -2.07 -4.97
C THR A 302 -18.52 -1.40 -6.34
N ASP A 303 -18.59 -0.08 -6.39
CA ASP A 303 -18.42 0.70 -7.63
C ASP A 303 -17.07 1.46 -7.64
N GLU A 304 -16.48 1.69 -6.46
CA GLU A 304 -15.19 2.36 -6.30
C GLU A 304 -14.39 1.78 -5.10
N ILE A 305 -13.07 1.75 -5.24
CA ILE A 305 -12.12 1.31 -4.20
C ILE A 305 -11.08 2.42 -4.04
N GLN A 306 -10.90 2.94 -2.83
CA GLN A 306 -9.71 3.72 -2.49
C GLN A 306 -8.60 2.74 -2.10
N ILE A 307 -7.60 2.60 -2.96
CA ILE A 307 -6.49 1.65 -2.83
C ILE A 307 -5.25 2.40 -2.34
N GLY A 308 -4.80 2.09 -1.12
CA GLY A 308 -3.57 2.63 -0.52
C GLY A 308 -2.34 2.23 -1.32
N ALA A 309 -1.25 3.00 -1.21
CA ALA A 309 0.04 2.55 -1.73
C ALA A 309 0.34 1.18 -1.10
N ALA A 310 0.77 0.23 -1.94
CA ALA A 310 1.07 -1.15 -1.62
C ALA A 310 -0.08 -2.13 -1.35
N GLU A 311 -1.32 -1.66 -1.29
CA GLU A 311 -2.46 -2.57 -1.28
C GLU A 311 -2.64 -3.26 -2.63
N THR A 312 -3.16 -4.49 -2.58
CA THR A 312 -3.62 -5.20 -3.78
C THR A 312 -5.08 -5.61 -3.63
N TYR A 313 -5.83 -5.57 -4.72
CA TYR A 313 -7.20 -6.06 -4.77
C TYR A 313 -7.43 -6.86 -6.04
N ASP A 314 -8.09 -8.00 -5.90
CA ASP A 314 -8.64 -8.70 -7.04
C ASP A 314 -10.14 -8.45 -7.09
N VAL A 315 -10.61 -8.00 -8.25
CA VAL A 315 -12.04 -7.81 -8.52
C VAL A 315 -12.47 -8.64 -9.71
N VAL A 316 -13.70 -9.13 -9.69
CA VAL A 316 -14.36 -9.72 -10.85
C VAL A 316 -15.37 -8.72 -11.39
N VAL A 317 -15.32 -8.49 -12.69
CA VAL A 317 -16.33 -7.74 -13.44
C VAL A 317 -16.97 -8.63 -14.49
N ARG A 318 -18.23 -8.34 -14.85
CA ARG A 318 -18.95 -9.08 -15.89
C ARG A 318 -19.64 -8.10 -16.84
N PRO A 319 -18.96 -7.66 -17.90
CA PRO A 319 -19.57 -6.76 -18.86
C PRO A 319 -20.56 -7.51 -19.75
N GLU A 320 -21.86 -7.27 -19.58
CA GLU A 320 -22.93 -7.97 -20.33
C GLU A 320 -23.09 -7.47 -21.79
N LYS A 321 -22.48 -6.33 -22.13
CA LYS A 321 -22.56 -5.71 -23.45
C LYS A 321 -21.16 -5.51 -24.03
N ALA A 322 -21.04 -5.64 -25.34
CA ALA A 322 -19.84 -5.29 -26.09
C ALA A 322 -19.71 -3.76 -26.21
N GLN A 323 -19.35 -3.09 -25.11
CA GLN A 323 -19.14 -1.65 -25.05
C GLN A 323 -17.79 -1.32 -24.41
N VAL A 324 -17.33 -0.08 -24.59
CA VAL A 324 -16.07 0.40 -24.03
C VAL A 324 -16.28 0.91 -22.60
N TYR A 325 -15.41 0.52 -21.69
CA TYR A 325 -15.38 1.00 -20.30
C TYR A 325 -14.04 1.66 -19.98
N ALA A 326 -14.08 2.73 -19.18
CA ALA A 326 -12.89 3.39 -18.66
C ALA A 326 -12.45 2.73 -17.36
N LEU A 327 -11.21 2.24 -17.29
CA LEU A 327 -10.54 1.84 -16.06
C LEU A 327 -9.85 3.08 -15.50
N VAL A 328 -10.39 3.67 -14.44
CA VAL A 328 -9.97 4.98 -13.94
C VAL A 328 -9.23 4.82 -12.63
N ALA A 329 -7.99 5.29 -12.56
CA ALA A 329 -7.21 5.46 -11.34
C ALA A 329 -6.98 6.96 -11.09
N GLU A 330 -7.82 7.55 -10.25
CA GLU A 330 -7.78 8.99 -9.92
C GLU A 330 -7.05 9.21 -8.61
N SER A 331 -6.15 10.18 -8.53
CA SER A 331 -5.42 10.48 -7.30
C SER A 331 -6.37 10.93 -6.18
N ILE A 332 -6.01 10.65 -4.92
CA ILE A 332 -6.82 11.00 -3.73
C ILE A 332 -7.16 12.49 -3.65
N ASP A 333 -6.22 13.35 -4.05
CA ASP A 333 -6.34 14.82 -4.11
C ASP A 333 -7.09 15.36 -5.35
N ARG A 334 -7.39 14.49 -6.33
CA ARG A 334 -8.07 14.82 -7.60
C ARG A 334 -7.29 15.77 -8.51
N SER A 335 -5.98 15.89 -8.33
CA SER A 335 -5.13 16.69 -9.21
C SER A 335 -4.86 16.01 -10.56
N GLY A 336 -5.05 14.69 -10.66
CA GLY A 336 -5.00 13.98 -11.93
C GLY A 336 -5.49 12.54 -11.86
N GLN A 337 -5.40 11.84 -13.01
CA GLN A 337 -5.81 10.45 -13.14
C GLN A 337 -5.07 9.75 -14.28
N ALA A 338 -4.97 8.42 -14.18
CA ALA A 338 -4.65 7.52 -15.27
C ALA A 338 -5.92 6.83 -15.76
N VAL A 339 -6.11 6.74 -17.08
CA VAL A 339 -7.24 6.01 -17.68
C VAL A 339 -6.74 4.99 -18.68
N ALA A 340 -7.09 3.73 -18.43
CA ALA A 340 -6.95 2.61 -19.33
C ALA A 340 -8.33 2.20 -19.87
N THR A 341 -8.34 1.32 -20.87
CA THR A 341 -9.56 0.90 -21.56
C THR A 341 -9.85 -0.57 -21.29
N LEU A 342 -11.11 -0.91 -21.02
CA LEU A 342 -11.63 -2.27 -21.12
C LEU A 342 -12.61 -2.31 -22.29
N ALA A 343 -12.29 -3.07 -23.35
CA ALA A 343 -13.02 -3.03 -24.61
C ALA A 343 -13.24 -4.42 -25.24
N PRO A 344 -14.27 -4.58 -26.08
CA PRO A 344 -14.50 -5.83 -26.80
C PRO A 344 -13.44 -6.12 -27.87
N GLU A 345 -12.77 -5.06 -28.38
CA GLU A 345 -11.84 -5.13 -29.50
C GLU A 345 -10.66 -4.18 -29.28
N ALA A 346 -9.51 -4.52 -29.86
CA ALA A 346 -8.31 -3.69 -29.79
C ALA A 346 -8.50 -2.37 -30.56
N GLY A 347 -7.79 -1.32 -30.17
CA GLY A 347 -7.84 0.00 -30.82
C GLY A 347 -9.01 0.89 -30.38
N LEU A 348 -10.00 0.34 -29.66
CA LEU A 348 -11.01 1.15 -28.97
C LEU A 348 -10.39 1.82 -27.74
N VAL A 349 -10.76 3.08 -27.52
CA VAL A 349 -10.22 3.92 -26.44
C VAL A 349 -11.37 4.51 -25.63
N ALA A 350 -11.33 4.34 -24.32
CA ALA A 350 -12.27 4.93 -23.41
C ALA A 350 -12.04 6.44 -23.27
N ILE A 351 -13.12 7.21 -23.18
CA ILE A 351 -13.05 8.63 -22.85
C ILE A 351 -12.76 8.77 -21.35
N ALA A 352 -11.70 9.49 -21.01
CA ALA A 352 -11.41 9.81 -19.62
C ALA A 352 -12.53 10.69 -19.04
N PRO A 353 -13.13 10.33 -17.89
CA PRO A 353 -14.12 11.17 -17.24
C PRO A 353 -13.48 12.48 -16.76
N PRO A 354 -14.24 13.56 -16.54
CA PRO A 354 -13.70 14.77 -15.93
C PRO A 354 -13.20 14.46 -14.50
N LEU A 355 -12.15 15.16 -14.07
CA LEU A 355 -11.68 15.10 -12.69
C LEU A 355 -12.76 15.61 -11.73
N ARG A 356 -12.91 14.93 -10.59
CA ARG A 356 -13.87 15.34 -9.56
C ARG A 356 -13.36 16.52 -8.75
N ALA A 357 -14.28 17.16 -8.00
CA ALA A 357 -13.91 18.17 -7.02
C ALA A 357 -12.98 17.56 -5.96
N ARG A 358 -11.95 18.32 -5.57
CA ARG A 358 -11.00 17.92 -4.51
C ARG A 358 -11.72 17.68 -3.18
N PRO A 359 -11.30 16.69 -2.39
CA PRO A 359 -11.69 16.62 -0.99
C PRO A 359 -11.08 17.78 -0.18
N ILE A 360 -11.76 18.16 0.89
CA ILE A 360 -11.28 19.15 1.86
C ILE A 360 -11.41 18.50 3.23
N LEU A 361 -10.31 18.43 3.97
CA LEU A 361 -10.32 17.92 5.34
C LEU A 361 -11.20 18.78 6.23
N THR A 362 -11.92 18.14 7.14
CA THR A 362 -12.69 18.78 8.21
C THR A 362 -12.00 18.57 9.56
N HIS A 363 -12.39 19.33 10.59
CA HIS A 363 -11.87 19.09 11.94
C HIS A 363 -12.31 17.73 12.52
N ARG A 364 -13.44 17.18 12.06
CA ARG A 364 -13.87 15.82 12.36
C ARG A 364 -12.88 14.80 11.80
N ASP A 365 -12.46 14.98 10.55
CA ASP A 365 -11.44 14.13 9.95
C ASP A 365 -10.14 14.16 10.74
N MET A 366 -9.90 15.22 11.51
CA MET A 366 -8.69 15.37 12.29
C MET A 366 -8.77 14.81 13.71
N GLY A 367 -9.89 14.21 14.13
CA GLY A 367 -10.10 13.81 15.52
C GLY A 367 -10.11 15.00 16.48
N MET A 368 -10.49 16.19 15.99
CA MET A 368 -10.53 17.46 16.74
C MET A 368 -11.94 18.03 16.93
N ASP A 369 -12.97 17.31 16.47
CA ASP A 369 -14.35 17.73 16.68
C ASP A 369 -14.79 17.40 18.11
N HIS A 370 -14.61 18.37 19.01
CA HIS A 370 -15.32 18.38 20.28
C HIS A 370 -16.75 18.78 19.92
N GLY A 371 -17.60 17.77 19.67
CA GLY A 371 -18.96 17.96 19.18
C GLY A 371 -19.58 19.21 19.80
N ALA A 372 -20.03 20.13 18.93
CA ALA A 372 -20.60 21.39 19.35
C ALA A 372 -21.62 21.11 20.45
N ALA A 373 -21.28 21.48 21.68
CA ALA A 373 -22.24 21.59 22.76
C ALA A 373 -23.18 22.71 22.33
N ASP A 374 -24.26 22.32 21.67
CA ASP A 374 -25.39 23.19 21.44
C ASP A 374 -25.79 23.75 22.81
N HIS A 375 -25.68 25.06 22.98
CA HIS A 375 -26.03 25.77 24.21
C HIS A 375 -27.56 25.79 24.37
N GLY A 376 -28.18 24.62 24.48
CA GLY A 376 -29.61 24.49 24.22
C GLY A 376 -30.30 23.19 24.62
N SER A 377 -29.75 22.36 25.52
CA SER A 377 -30.55 21.51 26.45
C SER A 377 -29.65 20.58 27.24
N MET A 378 -29.79 20.59 28.56
CA MET A 378 -29.23 19.55 29.41
C MET A 378 -30.10 18.30 29.27
N ASP A 379 -29.60 17.29 28.57
CA ASP A 379 -30.01 15.91 28.78
C ASP A 379 -28.80 15.09 29.24
N HIS A 380 -28.90 14.56 30.46
CA HIS A 380 -27.85 13.81 31.12
C HIS A 380 -27.88 12.35 30.62
N GLY A 381 -27.20 12.08 29.50
CA GLY A 381 -27.10 10.70 29.00
C GLY A 381 -25.96 10.39 28.01
N ALA A 382 -25.33 11.38 27.40
CA ALA A 382 -24.22 11.13 26.47
C ALA A 382 -22.89 11.10 27.22
N MET A 383 -22.32 9.90 27.39
CA MET A 383 -20.94 9.70 27.85
C MET A 383 -20.01 10.39 26.85
N THR A 384 -19.51 11.58 27.18
CA THR A 384 -18.40 12.19 26.46
C THR A 384 -17.20 11.26 26.56
N ALA A 385 -16.74 10.73 25.43
CA ALA A 385 -15.56 9.88 25.39
C ALA A 385 -14.38 10.65 26.00
N ALA A 386 -13.65 10.02 26.93
CA ALA A 386 -12.45 10.63 27.50
C ALA A 386 -11.43 10.92 26.37
N PRO A 387 -10.69 12.04 26.45
CA PRO A 387 -9.66 12.36 25.46
C PRO A 387 -8.65 11.23 25.32
N GLN A 388 -8.16 10.99 24.10
CA GLN A 388 -7.09 10.01 23.87
C GLN A 388 -5.84 10.41 24.66
N ARG A 389 -5.23 9.44 25.34
CA ARG A 389 -3.94 9.63 26.00
C ARG A 389 -2.84 9.46 24.95
N HIS A 390 -1.92 10.42 24.88
CA HIS A 390 -0.76 10.37 24.01
C HIS A 390 0.49 10.15 24.86
N ASP A 391 0.85 8.89 25.09
CA ASP A 391 2.00 8.49 25.93
C ASP A 391 3.27 8.23 25.09
N HIS A 392 3.57 9.18 24.20
CA HIS A 392 4.73 9.12 23.31
C HIS A 392 5.55 10.40 23.37
N LYS A 393 6.74 10.39 22.75
CA LYS A 393 7.65 11.53 22.80
C LYS A 393 7.04 12.73 22.09
N GLN A 394 6.91 13.84 22.82
CA GLN A 394 6.53 15.13 22.25
C GLN A 394 7.77 15.91 21.82
N GLY A 395 7.61 16.79 20.83
CA GLY A 395 8.69 17.67 20.39
C GLY A 395 8.51 18.19 18.98
N VAL A 396 9.60 18.70 18.39
CA VAL A 396 9.57 19.32 17.05
C VAL A 396 9.13 18.38 15.93
N GLY A 397 9.17 17.06 16.15
CA GLY A 397 8.72 16.05 15.19
C GLY A 397 7.22 15.72 15.27
N VAL A 398 6.47 16.36 16.18
CA VAL A 398 5.03 16.18 16.35
C VAL A 398 4.38 17.57 16.28
N ASP A 399 3.65 17.85 15.19
CA ASP A 399 2.95 19.14 15.03
C ASP A 399 1.45 19.07 15.34
N MET A 400 0.90 17.87 15.46
CA MET A 400 -0.51 17.61 15.74
C MET A 400 -0.67 16.33 16.57
N VAL A 401 -1.76 16.26 17.33
CA VAL A 401 -2.23 15.06 18.03
C VAL A 401 -3.76 14.96 17.88
N ALA A 402 -4.27 13.76 17.62
CA ALA A 402 -5.70 13.51 17.46
C ALA A 402 -6.35 13.39 18.85
N THR A 403 -7.07 14.42 19.28
CA THR A 403 -7.62 14.48 20.66
C THR A 403 -8.73 13.49 20.95
N ALA A 404 -9.50 13.12 19.92
CA ALA A 404 -10.62 12.18 19.98
C ALA A 404 -10.62 11.34 18.69
N PRO A 405 -9.60 10.48 18.49
CA PRO A 405 -9.51 9.67 17.31
C PRO A 405 -10.59 8.58 17.34
N THR A 406 -11.15 8.27 16.18
CA THR A 406 -12.25 7.30 16.06
C THR A 406 -11.87 6.18 15.10
N ASN A 407 -12.46 5.00 15.32
CA ASN A 407 -12.41 3.95 14.31
C ASN A 407 -13.32 4.35 13.14
N ARG A 408 -12.77 4.38 11.93
CA ARG A 408 -13.45 4.79 10.70
C ARG A 408 -13.37 3.71 9.62
N LEU A 409 -13.20 2.45 10.02
CA LEU A 409 -13.16 1.29 9.12
C LEU A 409 -14.50 1.07 8.40
N ASP A 410 -15.59 1.54 9.00
CA ASP A 410 -16.95 1.51 8.46
C ASP A 410 -17.33 2.74 7.64
N GLU A 411 -16.39 3.67 7.43
CA GLU A 411 -16.50 4.79 6.51
C GLU A 411 -15.75 4.48 5.20
N PRO A 412 -16.21 5.01 4.05
CA PRO A 412 -15.44 4.92 2.82
C PRO A 412 -14.11 5.67 2.94
N GLY A 413 -13.23 5.48 1.96
CA GLY A 413 -11.97 6.22 1.87
C GLY A 413 -12.17 7.74 1.89
N LEU A 414 -11.14 8.48 2.29
CA LEU A 414 -11.20 9.94 2.43
C LEU A 414 -11.68 10.60 1.14
N GLY A 415 -12.69 11.47 1.24
CA GLY A 415 -13.26 12.20 0.11
C GLY A 415 -14.24 11.39 -0.74
N LEU A 416 -14.74 10.27 -0.22
CA LEU A 416 -15.78 9.43 -0.84
C LEU A 416 -17.07 9.35 0.01
N GLU A 417 -17.17 10.11 1.09
CA GLU A 417 -18.30 10.11 2.03
C GLU A 417 -19.61 10.54 1.35
N SER A 418 -19.51 11.43 0.37
CA SER A 418 -20.64 11.93 -0.42
C SER A 418 -20.69 11.34 -1.84
N ALA A 419 -19.98 10.24 -2.10
CA ALA A 419 -20.02 9.60 -3.42
C ALA A 419 -21.45 9.10 -3.71
N PRO A 420 -21.99 9.33 -4.92
CA PRO A 420 -23.35 8.89 -5.28
C PRO A 420 -23.46 7.38 -5.57
N HIS A 421 -22.36 6.65 -5.43
CA HIS A 421 -22.20 5.23 -5.73
C HIS A 421 -21.51 4.54 -4.54
N ARG A 422 -21.44 3.21 -4.57
CA ARG A 422 -20.86 2.45 -3.46
C ARG A 422 -19.34 2.56 -3.50
N ALA A 423 -18.76 2.99 -2.39
CA ALA A 423 -17.33 2.91 -2.13
C ALA A 423 -17.06 1.79 -1.11
N LEU A 424 -16.03 0.99 -1.38
CA LEU A 424 -15.61 -0.10 -0.50
C LEU A 424 -15.19 0.45 0.86
N ARG A 425 -15.60 -0.23 1.93
CA ARG A 425 -15.21 0.06 3.31
C ARG A 425 -14.52 -1.15 3.89
N TYR A 426 -13.47 -0.95 4.69
CA TYR A 426 -12.75 -2.08 5.29
C TYR A 426 -13.65 -2.97 6.13
N SER A 427 -14.65 -2.40 6.81
CA SER A 427 -15.63 -3.15 7.61
C SER A 427 -16.54 -4.08 6.80
N GLN A 428 -16.51 -4.03 5.46
CA GLN A 428 -17.22 -4.97 4.60
C GLN A 428 -16.38 -6.21 4.25
N LEU A 429 -15.05 -6.12 4.35
CA LEU A 429 -14.16 -7.22 4.01
C LEU A 429 -14.21 -8.30 5.08
N ARG A 430 -14.35 -9.55 4.66
CA ARG A 430 -14.25 -10.74 5.53
C ARG A 430 -13.36 -11.76 4.85
N SER A 431 -12.44 -12.37 5.60
CA SER A 431 -11.65 -13.50 5.09
C SER A 431 -12.58 -14.61 4.60
N LEU A 432 -12.26 -15.23 3.46
CA LEU A 432 -13.06 -16.33 2.92
C LEU A 432 -13.05 -17.54 3.87
N SER A 433 -11.88 -17.86 4.40
CA SER A 433 -11.65 -18.91 5.39
C SER A 433 -11.53 -18.32 6.81
N PRO A 434 -11.80 -19.09 7.87
CA PRO A 434 -11.52 -18.67 9.23
C PRO A 434 -10.05 -18.25 9.40
N ASN A 435 -9.79 -17.30 10.30
CA ASN A 435 -8.46 -16.85 10.64
C ASN A 435 -7.64 -18.03 11.21
N PRO A 436 -6.35 -18.15 10.85
CA PRO A 436 -5.55 -19.32 11.23
C PRO A 436 -5.30 -19.41 12.74
N ASP A 437 -5.37 -18.28 13.43
CA ASP A 437 -5.20 -18.20 14.88
C ASP A 437 -6.38 -17.44 15.49
N ALA A 438 -7.18 -18.15 16.29
CA ALA A 438 -8.39 -17.62 16.93
C ALA A 438 -8.18 -17.25 18.40
N ARG A 439 -6.93 -17.30 18.91
CA ARG A 439 -6.64 -16.91 20.30
C ARG A 439 -6.96 -15.41 20.50
N ALA A 440 -7.30 -15.04 21.72
CA ALA A 440 -7.30 -13.63 22.10
C ALA A 440 -5.84 -13.10 22.10
N PRO A 441 -5.61 -11.81 21.82
CA PRO A 441 -4.28 -11.22 21.95
C PRO A 441 -3.79 -11.33 23.40
N GLU A 442 -2.53 -11.71 23.55
CA GLU A 442 -1.83 -11.88 24.83
C GLU A 442 -1.42 -10.52 25.42
N ARG A 443 -1.13 -9.54 24.55
CA ARG A 443 -0.97 -8.13 24.90
C ARG A 443 -1.49 -7.22 23.80
N GLU A 444 -1.63 -5.95 24.16
CA GLU A 444 -1.88 -4.88 23.21
C GLU A 444 -0.70 -3.90 23.19
N ILE A 445 -0.38 -3.35 22.03
CA ILE A 445 0.52 -2.22 21.86
C ILE A 445 -0.21 -1.12 21.09
N GLU A 446 0.06 0.13 21.42
CA GLU A 446 -0.44 1.30 20.70
C GLU A 446 0.75 2.00 20.05
N ILE A 447 0.63 2.34 18.76
CA ILE A 447 1.64 3.01 17.96
C ILE A 447 1.01 4.26 17.36
N HIS A 448 1.63 5.40 17.61
CA HIS A 448 1.18 6.69 17.11
C HIS A 448 1.92 7.03 15.81
N LEU A 449 1.18 7.25 14.72
CA LEU A 449 1.72 7.81 13.50
C LEU A 449 1.89 9.30 13.74
N THR A 450 3.12 9.78 13.71
CA THR A 450 3.47 11.15 14.09
C THR A 450 4.24 11.83 12.98
N GLY A 451 4.16 13.16 12.93
CA GLY A 451 4.88 13.92 11.94
C GLY A 451 4.92 15.41 12.22
N ASN A 452 5.69 16.09 11.39
CA ASN A 452 5.71 17.53 11.28
C ASN A 452 5.72 17.88 9.80
N MET A 453 4.60 18.42 9.31
CA MET A 453 4.43 18.80 7.92
C MET A 453 5.39 19.93 7.54
N GLU A 454 5.44 21.00 8.32
CA GLU A 454 6.27 22.19 8.05
C GLU A 454 7.76 21.84 7.82
N ARG A 455 8.28 20.88 8.60
CA ARG A 455 9.67 20.39 8.50
C ARG A 455 9.81 19.11 7.69
N TYR A 456 8.70 18.56 7.21
CA TYR A 456 8.60 17.29 6.50
C TYR A 456 9.40 16.18 7.23
N MET A 457 8.98 15.93 8.46
CA MET A 457 9.53 14.90 9.36
C MET A 457 8.42 13.90 9.67
N TRP A 458 8.76 12.62 9.69
CA TRP A 458 7.81 11.55 9.85
C TRP A 458 8.38 10.49 10.80
N SER A 459 7.54 9.91 11.65
CA SER A 459 7.96 8.99 12.72
C SER A 459 6.83 8.13 13.24
N PHE A 460 7.19 7.08 13.99
CA PHE A 460 6.30 6.44 14.95
C PHE A 460 6.63 6.95 16.36
N ASP A 461 5.61 7.20 17.18
CA ASP A 461 5.72 7.60 18.59
C ASP A 461 6.62 8.84 18.84
N GLY A 462 6.68 9.75 17.87
CA GLY A 462 7.52 10.95 17.89
C GLY A 462 9.03 10.66 17.74
N VAL A 463 9.42 9.44 17.39
CA VAL A 463 10.81 9.01 17.22
C VAL A 463 11.07 8.65 15.76
N LYS A 464 11.86 9.50 15.09
CA LYS A 464 12.37 9.24 13.74
C LYS A 464 13.21 7.95 13.76
N PHE A 465 13.06 7.09 12.74
CA PHE A 465 13.80 5.82 12.64
C PHE A 465 15.31 5.92 12.91
N SER A 466 15.98 6.98 12.43
CA SER A 466 17.42 7.19 12.68
C SER A 466 17.81 7.42 14.16
N HIS A 467 16.83 7.57 15.04
CA HIS A 467 16.98 7.70 16.49
C HIS A 467 16.27 6.58 17.25
N VAL A 468 15.84 5.52 16.56
CA VAL A 468 15.30 4.32 17.19
C VAL A 468 16.46 3.47 17.65
N ASP A 469 16.61 3.33 18.96
CA ASP A 469 17.71 2.56 19.56
C ASP A 469 17.37 1.07 19.73
N LYS A 470 16.08 0.71 19.72
CA LYS A 470 15.58 -0.65 19.93
C LYS A 470 14.38 -0.95 19.03
N PRO A 471 14.31 -2.16 18.44
CA PRO A 471 13.14 -2.60 17.71
C PRO A 471 11.97 -2.87 18.67
N ILE A 472 10.77 -3.02 18.10
CA ILE A 472 9.60 -3.52 18.82
C ILE A 472 9.74 -5.05 18.88
N LEU A 473 9.95 -5.56 20.09
CA LEU A 473 10.22 -6.97 20.33
C LEU A 473 8.93 -7.79 20.44
N PHE A 474 8.95 -8.97 19.85
CA PHE A 474 7.93 -10.01 19.97
C PHE A 474 8.58 -11.36 20.27
N GLN A 475 7.84 -12.26 20.91
CA GLN A 475 8.24 -13.66 21.05
C GLN A 475 7.59 -14.50 19.95
N GLU A 476 8.30 -15.51 19.46
CA GLU A 476 7.74 -16.45 18.47
C GLU A 476 6.44 -17.09 18.97
N GLY A 477 5.39 -16.97 18.17
CA GLY A 477 4.04 -17.45 18.44
C GLY A 477 3.19 -16.53 19.34
N GLU A 478 3.73 -15.40 19.81
CA GLU A 478 2.98 -14.39 20.56
C GLU A 478 1.87 -13.80 19.68
N ARG A 479 0.64 -13.74 20.22
CA ARG A 479 -0.46 -13.02 19.58
C ARG A 479 -0.62 -11.64 20.19
N VAL A 480 -0.52 -10.59 19.37
CA VAL A 480 -0.54 -9.20 19.83
C VAL A 480 -1.59 -8.41 19.08
N ARG A 481 -2.33 -7.55 19.80
CA ARG A 481 -3.12 -6.50 19.16
C ARG A 481 -2.27 -5.25 18.99
N VAL A 482 -2.12 -4.79 17.77
CA VAL A 482 -1.47 -3.51 17.47
C VAL A 482 -2.56 -2.50 17.15
N THR A 483 -2.60 -1.41 17.89
CA THR A 483 -3.50 -0.29 17.66
C THR A 483 -2.71 0.87 17.06
N LEU A 484 -3.17 1.37 15.92
CA LEU A 484 -2.61 2.52 15.23
C LEU A 484 -3.47 3.76 15.51
N VAL A 485 -2.83 4.84 15.93
CA VAL A 485 -3.47 6.15 16.11
C VAL A 485 -2.80 7.15 15.18
N ASN A 486 -3.55 7.72 14.24
CA ASN A 486 -3.00 8.71 13.32
C ASN A 486 -3.07 10.12 13.88
N ASP A 487 -1.96 10.55 14.48
CA ASP A 487 -1.73 11.90 14.99
C ASP A 487 -1.23 12.85 13.90
N THR A 488 -1.47 12.54 12.62
CA THR A 488 -1.11 13.39 11.49
C THR A 488 -2.32 13.79 10.66
N MET A 489 -2.16 14.82 9.82
CA MET A 489 -3.17 15.30 8.88
C MET A 489 -3.17 14.57 7.54
N MET A 490 -2.41 13.48 7.41
CA MET A 490 -2.25 12.72 6.18
C MET A 490 -2.73 11.28 6.35
N THR A 491 -3.27 10.69 5.28
CA THR A 491 -3.53 9.24 5.25
C THR A 491 -2.21 8.50 5.08
N HIS A 492 -1.97 7.47 5.88
CA HIS A 492 -0.77 6.64 5.80
C HIS A 492 -1.14 5.17 5.52
N PRO A 493 -0.75 4.60 4.37
CA PRO A 493 -0.72 3.17 4.17
C PRO A 493 0.40 2.57 5.03
N ILE A 494 0.07 1.78 6.05
CA ILE A 494 1.04 1.15 6.95
C ILE A 494 1.22 -0.31 6.54
N HIS A 495 2.46 -0.68 6.24
CA HIS A 495 2.86 -2.02 5.79
C HIS A 495 3.69 -2.75 6.85
N LEU A 496 3.45 -4.05 6.98
CA LEU A 496 4.23 -4.98 7.79
C LEU A 496 4.82 -6.08 6.90
N HIS A 497 6.13 -6.27 6.99
CA HIS A 497 6.84 -7.33 6.27
C HIS A 497 6.67 -8.71 6.94
N GLY A 498 6.84 -9.77 6.15
CA GLY A 498 7.02 -11.15 6.62
C GLY A 498 5.81 -11.85 7.20
N MET A 499 4.72 -11.13 7.47
CA MET A 499 3.51 -11.63 8.15
C MET A 499 2.25 -10.99 7.56
N PHE A 500 1.12 -11.67 7.74
CA PHE A 500 -0.21 -11.06 7.60
C PHE A 500 -0.78 -10.74 8.97
N PHE A 501 -1.56 -9.67 9.06
CA PHE A 501 -2.35 -9.33 10.24
C PHE A 501 -3.85 -9.42 9.96
N GLU A 502 -4.64 -9.70 10.99
CA GLU A 502 -6.09 -9.68 10.97
C GLU A 502 -6.62 -8.30 11.36
N LEU A 503 -7.14 -7.52 10.40
CA LEU A 503 -7.70 -6.20 10.69
C LEU A 503 -8.98 -6.35 11.54
N VAL A 504 -9.03 -5.67 12.70
CA VAL A 504 -10.14 -5.78 13.64
C VAL A 504 -11.34 -4.96 13.15
N VAL A 505 -12.17 -5.60 12.32
CA VAL A 505 -13.43 -5.05 11.80
C VAL A 505 -14.65 -5.48 12.61
N ASP A 506 -14.53 -6.59 13.34
CA ASP A 506 -15.52 -7.14 14.27
C ASP A 506 -14.87 -8.25 15.14
N ASP A 507 -15.67 -8.90 15.98
CA ASP A 507 -15.24 -10.01 16.84
C ASP A 507 -15.23 -11.39 16.17
N SER A 508 -15.55 -11.48 14.87
CA SER A 508 -15.60 -12.78 14.16
C SER A 508 -14.21 -13.37 13.92
N ASP A 509 -14.14 -14.68 13.72
CA ASP A 509 -12.96 -15.39 13.23
C ASP A 509 -12.78 -15.26 11.71
N HIS A 510 -13.42 -14.29 11.06
CA HIS A 510 -13.33 -14.01 9.63
C HIS A 510 -12.83 -12.59 9.35
N LYS A 511 -12.02 -12.03 10.25
CA LYS A 511 -11.37 -10.73 10.04
C LYS A 511 -10.51 -10.77 8.76
N PRO A 512 -10.53 -9.74 7.91
CA PRO A 512 -9.75 -9.75 6.68
C PRO A 512 -8.25 -9.76 7.02
N ARG A 513 -7.52 -10.68 6.38
CA ARG A 513 -6.08 -10.81 6.52
C ARG A 513 -5.40 -9.88 5.52
N LYS A 514 -4.55 -8.99 6.00
CA LYS A 514 -3.92 -7.92 5.22
C LYS A 514 -2.43 -7.83 5.57
N ASN A 515 -1.66 -7.19 4.70
CA ASN A 515 -0.27 -6.82 5.00
C ASN A 515 -0.09 -5.29 4.96
N THR A 516 -1.06 -4.55 4.41
CA THR A 516 -1.04 -3.09 4.34
C THR A 516 -2.41 -2.55 4.70
N VAL A 517 -2.48 -1.46 5.49
CA VAL A 517 -3.76 -0.81 5.85
C VAL A 517 -3.62 0.70 5.78
N ASN A 518 -4.59 1.38 5.14
CA ASN A 518 -4.68 2.84 5.21
C ASN A 518 -5.19 3.27 6.58
N VAL A 519 -4.47 4.19 7.21
CA VAL A 519 -4.90 4.89 8.42
C VAL A 519 -5.19 6.34 8.05
N LYS A 520 -6.46 6.73 8.03
CA LYS A 520 -6.92 8.09 7.70
C LYS A 520 -6.46 9.09 8.78
N PRO A 521 -6.43 10.41 8.50
CA PRO A 521 -6.22 11.40 9.54
C PRO A 521 -7.17 11.18 10.72
N GLY A 522 -6.67 11.39 11.95
CA GLY A 522 -7.45 11.24 13.18
C GLY A 522 -8.06 9.85 13.41
N GLU A 523 -7.70 8.83 12.63
CA GLU A 523 -8.26 7.49 12.77
C GLU A 523 -7.51 6.68 13.84
N LYS A 524 -8.28 5.87 14.56
CA LYS A 524 -7.79 4.83 15.47
C LYS A 524 -8.31 3.46 15.01
N LEU A 525 -7.42 2.56 14.62
CA LEU A 525 -7.78 1.20 14.20
C LEU A 525 -6.83 0.18 14.82
N SER A 526 -7.24 -1.09 14.86
CA SER A 526 -6.43 -2.16 15.43
C SER A 526 -6.35 -3.35 14.48
N PHE A 527 -5.25 -4.07 14.54
CA PHE A 527 -5.10 -5.39 13.93
C PHE A 527 -4.53 -6.38 14.93
N ASP A 528 -4.93 -7.64 14.82
CA ASP A 528 -4.33 -8.74 15.57
C ASP A 528 -3.26 -9.40 14.70
N MET A 529 -2.11 -9.74 15.28
CA MET A 529 -1.00 -10.37 14.59
C MET A 529 -0.45 -11.52 15.44
N THR A 530 -0.12 -12.63 14.79
CA THR A 530 0.67 -13.70 15.41
C THR A 530 2.10 -13.61 14.89
N ALA A 531 3.06 -13.44 15.80
CA ALA A 531 4.48 -13.30 15.48
C ALA A 531 5.11 -14.67 15.16
N ASP A 532 4.81 -15.23 13.99
CA ASP A 532 5.20 -16.59 13.59
C ASP A 532 6.42 -16.67 12.65
N ALA A 533 7.02 -15.53 12.33
CA ALA A 533 8.17 -15.42 11.47
C ALA A 533 9.38 -14.86 12.24
N VAL A 534 10.27 -15.72 12.74
CA VAL A 534 11.50 -15.30 13.44
C VAL A 534 12.38 -14.45 12.52
N GLY A 535 12.83 -13.30 13.02
CA GLY A 535 13.68 -12.36 12.30
C GLY A 535 13.32 -10.89 12.55
N ASP A 536 14.05 -10.01 11.88
CA ASP A 536 13.80 -8.57 11.88
C ASP A 536 12.99 -8.19 10.64
N TRP A 537 11.82 -7.60 10.86
CA TRP A 537 10.86 -7.25 9.82
C TRP A 537 10.63 -5.74 9.80
N ALA A 538 10.67 -5.14 8.60
CA ALA A 538 10.32 -3.74 8.46
C ALA A 538 8.82 -3.52 8.73
N PHE A 539 8.53 -2.43 9.44
CA PHE A 539 7.19 -1.93 9.70
C PHE A 539 7.20 -0.43 9.41
N HIS A 540 6.51 0.01 8.35
CA HIS A 540 6.67 1.38 7.87
C HIS A 540 5.46 1.92 7.12
N CYS A 541 5.44 3.24 6.95
CA CYS A 541 4.53 3.88 6.00
C CYS A 541 5.00 3.62 4.57
N HIS A 542 4.09 3.23 3.70
CA HIS A 542 4.36 2.92 2.29
C HIS A 542 4.25 4.14 1.36
N LEU A 543 4.14 5.34 1.92
CA LEU A 543 4.51 6.57 1.21
C LEU A 543 6.03 6.72 1.34
N LEU A 544 6.76 6.49 0.26
CA LEU A 544 8.22 6.33 0.30
C LEU A 544 8.94 7.52 0.91
N PHE A 545 8.49 8.74 0.64
CA PHE A 545 9.10 9.94 1.23
C PHE A 545 8.84 10.04 2.73
N HIS A 546 7.74 9.47 3.26
CA HIS A 546 7.51 9.36 4.70
C HIS A 546 8.43 8.33 5.33
N MET A 547 8.55 7.14 4.72
CA MET A 547 9.50 6.10 5.14
C MET A 547 10.93 6.68 5.20
N HIS A 548 11.37 7.30 4.10
CA HIS A 548 12.71 7.87 3.98
C HIS A 548 12.95 9.03 4.96
N ALA A 549 11.92 9.81 5.28
CA ALA A 549 11.98 10.85 6.31
C ALA A 549 11.94 10.29 7.74
N GLY A 550 11.54 9.03 7.93
CA GLY A 550 11.76 8.24 9.13
C GLY A 550 10.54 7.59 9.78
N MET A 551 9.38 7.51 9.11
CA MET A 551 8.23 6.73 9.59
C MET A 551 8.43 5.24 9.26
N MET A 552 9.39 4.67 9.96
CA MET A 552 9.82 3.28 9.88
C MET A 552 10.18 2.79 11.28
N GLN A 553 9.93 1.52 11.53
CA GLN A 553 10.28 0.75 12.71
C GLN A 553 10.67 -0.66 12.30
N VAL A 554 11.23 -1.42 13.23
CA VAL A 554 11.53 -2.84 13.06
C VAL A 554 10.74 -3.65 14.08
N PHE A 555 10.00 -4.64 13.59
CA PHE A 555 9.38 -5.67 14.41
C PHE A 555 10.34 -6.86 14.46
N SER A 556 10.93 -7.09 15.63
CA SER A 556 11.89 -8.18 15.85
C SER A 556 11.20 -9.33 16.56
N VAL A 557 11.05 -10.46 15.86
CA VAL A 557 10.47 -11.69 16.42
C VAL A 557 11.61 -12.58 16.90
N LEU A 558 11.72 -12.73 18.21
CA LEU A 558 12.74 -13.55 18.84
C LEU A 558 12.29 -15.02 18.93
N PRO A 559 13.19 -16.00 18.70
CA PRO A 559 12.87 -17.40 18.93
C PRO A 559 12.38 -17.61 20.36
N ARG A 560 11.31 -18.38 20.51
CA ARG A 560 10.85 -18.73 21.86
C ARG A 560 11.92 -19.64 22.47
N ALA A 561 12.47 -19.25 23.63
CA ALA A 561 13.41 -20.12 24.34
C ALA A 561 12.74 -21.50 24.53
N PRO A 562 13.39 -22.61 24.14
CA PRO A 562 12.88 -23.93 24.53
C PRO A 562 12.80 -23.91 26.05
N ASP A 563 11.63 -24.22 26.62
CA ASP A 563 11.39 -24.22 28.06
C ASP A 563 12.63 -24.79 28.75
N ALA A 564 13.38 -23.92 29.44
CA ALA A 564 14.44 -24.38 30.31
C ALA A 564 13.75 -25.32 31.28
N ILE A 565 14.08 -26.60 31.15
CA ILE A 565 13.78 -27.71 32.05
C ILE A 565 13.25 -27.17 33.39
N ARG A 566 11.94 -27.33 33.60
CA ARG A 566 11.24 -27.07 34.88
C ARG A 566 11.70 -28.02 36.00
N ASP A 567 12.90 -28.58 35.93
CA ASP A 567 13.56 -29.38 36.96
C ASP A 567 14.85 -28.69 37.44
N ALA A 568 14.70 -27.50 38.03
CA ALA A 568 15.73 -26.93 38.89
C ALA A 568 15.15 -26.14 40.06
N VAL A 569 13.97 -26.51 40.56
CA VAL A 569 13.54 -26.20 41.94
C VAL A 569 12.71 -27.38 42.47
N ARG A 570 13.34 -28.54 42.65
CA ARG A 570 12.93 -29.43 43.74
C ARG A 570 13.69 -28.96 44.99
N PRO A 571 13.03 -28.58 46.08
CA PRO A 571 13.71 -28.47 47.37
C PRO A 571 14.30 -29.85 47.67
N ALA A 572 15.56 -29.89 48.08
CA ALA A 572 16.17 -31.10 48.62
C ALA A 572 15.25 -31.67 49.72
N PRO A 573 15.07 -33.01 49.81
CA PRO A 573 14.34 -33.59 50.91
C PRO A 573 15.08 -33.25 52.21
N GLN A 574 14.38 -32.60 53.14
CA GLN A 574 14.89 -32.37 54.48
C GLN A 574 15.20 -33.72 55.11
N SER A 575 16.49 -33.97 55.36
CA SER A 575 16.93 -35.05 56.22
C SER A 575 16.45 -34.75 57.64
N HIS A 576 15.55 -35.59 58.13
CA HIS A 576 15.32 -35.76 59.55
C HIS A 576 16.63 -36.23 60.21
N GLU A 577 17.25 -35.39 61.01
CA GLU A 577 18.05 -35.84 62.15
C GLU A 577 17.40 -35.31 63.42
N GLY A 578 17.01 -36.25 64.28
CA GLY A 578 16.45 -35.96 65.59
C GLY A 578 17.52 -35.87 66.68
N HIS A 579 17.06 -35.38 67.82
CA HIS A 579 17.56 -35.57 69.18
C HIS A 579 18.95 -35.00 69.53
N HIS A 580 18.96 -33.92 70.31
CA HIS A 580 19.18 -33.98 71.76
C HIS A 580 18.72 -32.71 72.47
#